data_AF-A0A178AWK5-F1
#
_entry.id   AF-A0A178AWK5-F1
#
_cell.length_a   1.000
_cell.length_b   1.000
_cell.length_c   1.000
_cell.angle_alpha   90.00
_cell.angle_beta   90.00
_cell.angle_gamma   90.00
#
_symmetry.space_group_name_H-M   'P 1'
#
loop_
_entity.id
_entity.type
_entity.pdbx_description
1 polymer ?
#
loop_
_entity_poly.entity_id
_entity_poly.type
_entity_poly.pdbx_seq_one_letter_code
_entity_poly.pdbx_strand_id
1 'polypeptide(L)'
;MKSSIAFALAAANAVSAHTTFQSFVIDGKDVTKGVQVPSNGNNPILDVTSTAMICNGGKMGTDFVEYKAGSDITFQWHHNNPATIQGDADEPIAKSHQGPVMVYMAKASTNGEGAVWTKIFEEGLTAGKFAVQKFIDNKGKITVTLPNLEDGEYLIRPEMIGL
;
A
#
# COMPACT_ATOMS: atom_id res chain seq x y z
N MET A 1 7.14 -16.08 34.14
CA MET A 1 6.08 -15.07 33.97
C MET A 1 6.38 -14.29 32.71
N LYS A 2 5.65 -14.53 31.62
CA LYS A 2 5.84 -13.80 30.35
C LYS A 2 4.96 -12.55 30.42
N SER A 3 5.59 -11.39 30.60
CA SER A 3 4.88 -10.11 30.68
C SER A 3 4.35 -9.76 29.29
N SER A 4 3.05 -9.90 29.09
CA SER A 4 2.36 -9.35 27.92
C SER A 4 2.32 -7.83 28.06
N ILE A 5 3.08 -7.12 27.22
CA ILE A 5 2.95 -5.67 27.07
C ILE A 5 1.70 -5.44 26.22
N ALA A 6 0.60 -5.06 26.87
CA ALA A 6 -0.57 -4.54 26.20
C ALA A 6 -0.22 -3.16 25.61
N PHE A 7 -0.24 -3.04 24.28
CA PHE A 7 -0.20 -1.74 23.61
C PHE A 7 -1.53 -1.04 23.87
N ALA A 8 -1.52 -0.05 24.76
CA ALA A 8 -2.59 0.92 24.86
C ALA A 8 -2.57 1.77 23.58
N LEU A 9 -3.62 1.65 22.75
CA LEU A 9 -3.90 2.59 21.67
C LEU A 9 -4.24 3.95 22.31
N ALA A 10 -3.24 4.79 22.52
CA ALA A 10 -3.45 6.20 22.84
C ALA A 10 -4.01 6.90 21.60
N ALA A 11 -4.98 7.78 21.81
CA ALA A 11 -5.78 8.47 20.80
C ALA A 11 -4.99 8.83 19.53
N ALA A 12 -5.36 8.21 18.41
CA ALA A 12 -4.91 8.61 17.08
C ALA A 12 -5.52 9.99 16.80
N ASN A 13 -4.68 11.03 16.74
CA ASN A 13 -5.06 12.16 15.90
C ASN A 13 -5.13 11.59 14.50
N ALA A 14 -6.31 11.59 13.86
CA ALA A 14 -6.44 11.11 12.50
C ALA A 14 -5.68 12.07 11.58
N VAL A 15 -4.37 11.87 11.44
CA VAL A 15 -3.58 12.59 10.45
C VAL A 15 -3.96 11.99 9.10
N SER A 16 -4.69 12.76 8.31
CA SER A 16 -5.19 12.31 7.00
C SER A 16 -4.02 12.11 6.05
N ALA A 17 -3.59 10.86 5.85
CA ALA A 17 -2.50 10.50 4.94
C ALA A 17 -2.92 10.70 3.49
N HIS A 18 -2.22 11.58 2.78
CA HIS A 18 -2.46 11.87 1.37
C HIS A 18 -1.34 11.30 0.52
N THR A 19 -1.58 10.11 -0.03
CA THR A 19 -0.70 9.45 -0.99
C THR A 19 -1.49 8.38 -1.74
N THR A 20 -1.12 8.07 -2.97
CA THR A 20 -1.83 7.12 -3.81
C THR A 20 -0.86 6.19 -4.52
N PHE A 21 -1.16 4.89 -4.49
CA PHE A 21 -0.55 3.89 -5.38
C PHE A 21 -1.01 4.16 -6.81
N GLN A 22 -0.07 4.39 -7.72
CA GLN A 22 -0.40 4.81 -9.09
C GLN A 22 0.11 3.87 -10.18
N SER A 23 1.21 3.15 -9.93
CA SER A 23 1.84 2.29 -10.93
C SER A 23 2.66 1.17 -10.32
N PHE A 24 2.76 0.07 -11.05
CA PHE A 24 3.85 -0.88 -10.87
C PHE A 24 5.11 -0.36 -11.57
N VAL A 25 6.29 -0.64 -11.03
CA VAL A 25 7.56 -0.37 -11.72
C VAL A 25 8.06 -1.67 -12.35
N ILE A 26 7.96 -1.77 -13.67
CA ILE A 26 8.35 -2.95 -14.47
C ILE A 26 9.46 -2.54 -15.42
N ASP A 27 10.61 -3.21 -15.35
CA ASP A 27 11.81 -2.87 -16.15
C ASP A 27 12.19 -1.38 -16.08
N GLY A 28 12.04 -0.79 -14.89
CA GLY A 28 12.34 0.62 -14.63
C GLY A 28 11.30 1.61 -15.17
N LYS A 29 10.14 1.15 -15.65
CA LYS A 29 9.06 1.99 -16.18
C LYS A 29 7.79 1.86 -15.35
N ASP A 30 7.07 2.97 -15.22
CA ASP A 30 5.75 2.98 -14.62
C ASP A 30 4.71 2.33 -15.54
N VAL A 31 4.02 1.33 -15.01
CA VAL A 31 2.94 0.60 -15.65
C VAL A 31 1.68 0.76 -14.80
N THR A 32 0.69 1.47 -15.32
CA THR A 32 -0.61 1.71 -14.66
C THR A 32 -1.63 0.61 -14.94
N LYS A 33 -1.30 -0.33 -15.86
CA LYS A 33 -2.15 -1.47 -16.20
C LYS A 33 -2.44 -2.30 -14.95
N GLY A 34 -3.71 -2.63 -14.74
CA GLY A 34 -4.17 -3.42 -13.58
C GLY A 34 -4.23 -2.66 -12.25
N VAL A 35 -3.87 -1.36 -12.22
CA VAL A 35 -4.05 -0.53 -11.03
C VAL A 35 -5.52 -0.13 -10.89
N GLN A 36 -6.12 -0.43 -9.73
CA GLN A 36 -7.47 0.02 -9.41
C GLN A 36 -7.40 1.45 -8.86
N VAL A 37 -7.85 2.42 -9.66
CA VAL A 37 -7.79 3.85 -9.30
C VAL A 37 -8.76 4.14 -8.14
N PRO A 38 -8.31 4.78 -7.05
CA PRO A 38 -9.17 5.16 -5.95
C PRO A 38 -10.35 6.04 -6.36
N SER A 39 -11.50 5.86 -5.73
CA SER A 39 -12.69 6.69 -6.01
C SER A 39 -12.67 8.05 -5.31
N ASN A 40 -11.78 8.25 -4.33
CA ASN A 40 -11.69 9.44 -3.48
C ASN A 40 -10.34 10.19 -3.63
N GLY A 41 -9.60 9.94 -4.72
CA GLY A 41 -8.29 10.54 -4.94
C GLY A 41 -7.23 10.04 -3.95
N ASN A 42 -6.49 10.97 -3.34
CA ASN A 42 -5.49 10.67 -2.32
C ASN A 42 -6.02 10.76 -0.89
N ASN A 43 -7.32 10.98 -0.68
CA ASN A 43 -7.89 11.00 0.67
C ASN A 43 -7.79 9.61 1.32
N PRO A 44 -7.51 9.52 2.63
CA PRO A 44 -7.44 8.25 3.33
C PRO A 44 -8.84 7.64 3.51
N ILE A 45 -8.85 6.32 3.73
CA ILE A 45 -10.03 5.63 4.27
C ILE A 45 -9.92 5.60 5.79
N LEU A 46 -10.94 6.16 6.46
CA LEU A 46 -10.98 6.26 7.92
C LEU A 46 -11.91 5.20 8.55
N ASP A 47 -12.93 4.77 7.82
CA ASP A 47 -13.85 3.72 8.26
C ASP A 47 -13.33 2.34 7.83
N VAL A 48 -12.75 1.62 8.79
CA VAL A 48 -12.21 0.27 8.58
C VAL A 48 -13.29 -0.78 8.27
N THR A 49 -14.57 -0.45 8.42
CA THR A 49 -15.70 -1.33 8.08
C THR A 49 -16.24 -1.11 6.67
N SER A 50 -15.81 -0.02 6.00
CA SER A 50 -16.22 0.31 4.64
C SER A 50 -15.65 -0.69 3.62
N THR A 51 -16.44 -0.99 2.58
CA THR A 51 -15.95 -1.76 1.41
C THR A 51 -14.81 -1.05 0.68
N ALA A 52 -14.65 0.26 0.88
CA ALA A 52 -13.49 0.99 0.38
C ALA A 52 -12.16 0.48 0.96
N MET A 53 -12.16 -0.23 2.09
CA MET A 53 -10.93 -0.83 2.64
C MET A 53 -10.32 -1.91 1.75
N ILE A 54 -11.10 -2.51 0.85
CA ILE A 54 -10.63 -3.57 -0.06
C ILE A 54 -9.59 -2.99 -1.03
N CYS A 55 -10.00 -2.03 -1.87
CA CYS A 55 -9.15 -1.41 -2.90
C CYS A 55 -9.44 0.09 -3.09
N ASN A 56 -9.66 0.84 -2.00
CA ASN A 56 -9.90 2.29 -2.00
C ASN A 56 -11.09 2.76 -2.86
N GLY A 57 -12.14 1.93 -2.91
CA GLY A 57 -13.32 2.13 -3.77
C GLY A 57 -13.03 2.01 -5.27
N GLY A 58 -11.83 1.59 -5.64
CA GLY A 58 -11.45 1.24 -7.00
C GLY A 58 -12.26 0.07 -7.52
N LYS A 59 -12.39 0.01 -8.85
CA LYS A 59 -13.11 -1.06 -9.54
C LYS A 59 -12.10 -2.02 -10.16
N MET A 60 -12.33 -3.31 -9.98
CA MET A 60 -11.56 -4.34 -10.67
C MET A 60 -11.81 -4.23 -12.19
N GLY A 61 -10.72 -4.08 -12.94
CA GLY A 61 -10.73 -4.16 -14.40
C GLY A 61 -10.46 -5.57 -14.89
N THR A 62 -10.29 -5.73 -16.20
CA THR A 62 -9.89 -6.98 -16.87
C THR A 62 -8.39 -7.06 -17.16
N ASP A 63 -7.66 -6.00 -16.82
CA ASP A 63 -6.25 -5.87 -17.11
C ASP A 63 -5.39 -6.41 -15.96
N PHE A 64 -4.40 -7.23 -16.31
CA PHE A 64 -3.41 -7.76 -15.38
C PHE A 64 -1.98 -7.46 -15.85
N VAL A 65 -1.06 -7.48 -14.88
CA VAL A 65 0.39 -7.51 -15.10
C VAL A 65 0.90 -8.91 -14.75
N GLU A 66 1.76 -9.46 -15.60
CA GLU A 66 2.33 -10.78 -15.39
C GLU A 66 3.59 -10.68 -14.54
N TYR A 67 3.67 -11.53 -13.52
CA TYR A 67 4.82 -11.65 -12.64
C TYR A 67 5.09 -13.11 -12.32
N LYS A 68 6.36 -13.43 -12.09
CA LYS A 68 6.76 -14.76 -11.65
C LYS A 68 6.74 -14.84 -10.12
N ALA A 69 6.24 -15.93 -9.57
CA ALA A 69 6.41 -16.20 -8.15
C ALA A 69 7.91 -16.16 -7.76
N GLY A 70 8.22 -15.57 -6.61
CA GLY A 70 9.60 -15.35 -6.16
C GLY A 70 10.34 -14.17 -6.80
N SER A 71 9.76 -13.46 -7.78
CA SER A 71 10.34 -12.20 -8.28
C SER A 71 9.92 -11.02 -7.43
N ASP A 72 10.69 -9.93 -7.50
CA ASP A 72 10.35 -8.67 -6.87
C ASP A 72 9.34 -7.87 -7.69
N ILE A 73 8.27 -7.41 -7.03
CA ILE A 73 7.33 -6.44 -7.55
C ILE A 73 7.54 -5.10 -6.84
N THR A 74 7.48 -4.00 -7.60
CA THR A 74 7.63 -2.65 -7.05
C THR A 74 6.36 -1.84 -7.28
N PHE A 75 5.85 -1.23 -6.22
CA PHE A 75 4.71 -0.32 -6.21
C PHE A 75 5.23 1.10 -6.10
N GLN A 76 4.81 1.98 -7.01
CA GLN A 76 5.13 3.39 -6.99
C GLN A 76 3.91 4.19 -6.53
N TRP A 77 4.15 5.02 -5.52
CA TRP A 77 3.19 5.92 -4.92
C TRP A 77 3.63 7.36 -5.11
N HIS A 78 2.66 8.27 -5.16
CA HIS A 78 2.90 9.71 -5.25
C HIS A 78 1.86 10.46 -4.41
N HIS A 79 2.18 11.70 -4.03
CA HIS A 79 1.28 12.56 -3.28
C HIS A 79 0.05 12.93 -4.12
N ASN A 80 0.27 13.36 -5.36
CA ASN A 80 -0.76 13.80 -6.30
C ASN A 80 -0.83 12.91 -7.54
N ASN A 81 -1.96 12.93 -8.24
CA ASN A 81 -2.13 12.31 -9.55
C ASN A 81 -2.62 13.38 -10.56
N PRO A 82 -1.81 13.77 -11.56
CA PRO A 82 -0.46 13.26 -11.85
C PRO A 82 0.56 13.63 -10.78
N ALA A 83 1.66 12.87 -10.71
CA ALA A 83 2.74 13.09 -9.75
C ALA A 83 3.35 14.49 -9.88
N THR A 84 3.46 15.20 -8.77
CA THR A 84 4.07 16.54 -8.68
C THR A 84 5.41 16.45 -7.97
N ILE A 85 6.47 16.07 -8.69
CA ILE A 85 7.78 15.86 -8.03
C ILE A 85 8.50 17.19 -7.78
N GLN A 86 8.27 18.20 -8.62
CA GLN A 86 8.94 19.49 -8.50
C GLN A 86 8.09 20.46 -7.67
N GLY A 87 8.66 20.95 -6.57
CA GLY A 87 8.03 21.96 -5.71
C GLY A 87 7.03 21.41 -4.69
N ASP A 88 6.83 20.09 -4.66
CA ASP A 88 6.00 19.42 -3.67
C ASP A 88 6.86 18.93 -2.51
N ALA A 89 6.70 19.54 -1.35
CA ALA A 89 7.44 19.16 -0.15
C ALA A 89 6.93 17.85 0.48
N ASP A 90 5.74 17.40 0.04
CA ASP A 90 5.04 16.25 0.56
C ASP A 90 5.09 15.05 -0.40
N GLU A 91 5.89 15.11 -1.46
CA GLU A 91 6.11 13.95 -2.35
C GLU A 91 7.08 12.95 -1.70
N PRO A 92 6.75 11.64 -1.61
CA PRO A 92 5.51 10.96 -2.01
C PRO A 92 4.37 10.99 -0.96
N ILE A 93 4.71 11.35 0.28
CA ILE A 93 3.79 11.64 1.38
C ILE A 93 4.45 12.67 2.31
N ALA A 94 3.65 13.52 2.96
CA ALA A 94 4.13 14.45 3.96
C ALA A 94 4.87 13.73 5.11
N LYS A 95 5.98 14.31 5.57
CA LYS A 95 6.86 13.71 6.60
C LYS A 95 6.17 13.52 7.96
N SER A 96 5.07 14.21 8.22
CA SER A 96 4.29 14.08 9.45
C SER A 96 3.60 12.72 9.59
N HIS A 97 3.34 12.02 8.49
CA HIS A 97 2.49 10.82 8.47
C HIS A 97 3.28 9.56 8.75
N GLN A 98 3.87 9.51 9.93
CA GLN A 98 4.61 8.35 10.39
C GLN A 98 3.70 7.14 10.52
N GLY A 99 4.17 5.96 10.12
CA GLY A 99 3.40 4.74 10.30
C GLY A 99 3.92 3.55 9.50
N PRO A 100 3.15 2.44 9.51
CA PRO A 100 3.53 1.21 8.84
C PRO A 100 3.23 1.23 7.33
N VAL A 101 3.91 0.32 6.64
CA VAL A 101 3.66 -0.04 5.24
C VAL A 101 3.45 -1.55 5.16
N MET A 102 2.41 -1.99 4.45
CA MET A 102 2.04 -3.40 4.35
C MET A 102 1.64 -3.75 2.92
N VAL A 103 1.77 -5.03 2.55
CA VAL A 103 1.25 -5.54 1.28
C VAL A 103 0.52 -6.86 1.53
N TYR A 104 -0.66 -7.00 0.93
CA TYR A 104 -1.50 -8.18 1.02
C TYR A 104 -1.81 -8.73 -0.38
N MET A 105 -2.10 -10.03 -0.45
CA MET A 105 -2.57 -10.70 -1.66
C MET A 105 -3.83 -11.52 -1.40
N ALA A 106 -4.70 -11.62 -2.41
CA ALA A 106 -5.88 -12.48 -2.43
C ALA A 106 -6.13 -12.99 -3.87
N LYS A 107 -6.71 -14.19 -4.04
CA LYS A 107 -7.12 -14.67 -5.38
C LYS A 107 -8.17 -13.71 -5.97
N ALA A 108 -8.02 -13.32 -7.24
CA ALA A 108 -8.90 -12.33 -7.88
C ALA A 108 -10.37 -12.77 -7.91
N SER A 109 -10.62 -14.07 -8.03
CA SER A 109 -11.97 -14.66 -7.99
C SER A 109 -12.75 -14.42 -6.71
N THR A 110 -12.09 -13.98 -5.64
CA THR A 110 -12.73 -13.62 -4.36
C THR A 110 -13.29 -12.20 -4.33
N ASN A 111 -12.96 -11.38 -5.33
CA ASN A 111 -13.22 -9.93 -5.34
C ASN A 111 -12.65 -9.19 -4.11
N GLY A 112 -11.76 -9.81 -3.33
CA GLY A 112 -11.23 -9.26 -2.09
C GLY A 112 -12.26 -9.24 -0.94
N GLU A 113 -13.38 -9.94 -1.06
CA GLU A 113 -14.46 -9.96 -0.07
C GLU A 113 -14.24 -11.05 0.99
N GLY A 114 -14.47 -10.68 2.26
CA GLY A 114 -14.31 -11.57 3.40
C GLY A 114 -12.85 -11.79 3.81
N ALA A 115 -12.60 -12.86 4.58
CA ALA A 115 -11.29 -13.19 5.14
C ALA A 115 -10.39 -13.92 4.12
N VAL A 116 -10.08 -13.25 3.00
CA VAL A 116 -9.36 -13.83 1.85
C VAL A 116 -7.93 -13.29 1.68
N TRP A 117 -7.57 -12.26 2.45
CA TRP A 117 -6.31 -11.57 2.33
C TRP A 117 -5.20 -12.22 3.16
N THR A 118 -4.08 -12.50 2.51
CA THR A 118 -2.84 -12.93 3.15
C THR A 118 -1.83 -11.79 3.12
N LYS A 119 -1.28 -11.41 4.26
CA LYS A 119 -0.18 -10.44 4.35
C LYS A 119 1.11 -11.08 3.83
N ILE A 120 1.78 -10.40 2.90
CA ILE A 120 3.05 -10.87 2.32
C ILE A 120 4.24 -10.00 2.72
N PHE A 121 3.97 -8.79 3.20
CA PHE A 121 4.99 -7.83 3.64
C PHE A 121 4.45 -6.91 4.72
N GLU A 122 5.28 -6.60 5.71
CA GLU A 122 5.05 -5.51 6.65
C GLU A 122 6.36 -4.90 7.13
N GLU A 123 6.37 -3.57 7.22
CA GLU A 123 7.36 -2.81 7.98
C GLU A 123 6.61 -1.81 8.87
N GLY A 124 7.00 -1.76 10.15
CA GLY A 124 6.39 -0.89 11.16
C GLY A 124 7.41 0.10 11.73
N LEU A 125 7.49 0.15 13.06
CA LEU A 125 8.49 0.93 13.79
C LEU A 125 9.68 0.05 14.18
N THR A 126 10.86 0.32 13.61
CA THR A 126 12.09 -0.41 13.92
C THR A 126 13.19 0.57 14.29
N ALA A 127 13.82 0.37 15.46
CA ALA A 127 14.90 1.21 15.98
C ALA A 127 14.59 2.73 15.95
N GLY A 128 13.36 3.10 16.29
CA GLY A 128 12.91 4.50 16.34
C GLY A 128 12.57 5.12 14.97
N LYS A 129 12.60 4.34 13.88
CA LYS A 129 12.20 4.80 12.54
C LYS A 129 10.97 4.04 12.05
N PHE A 130 9.96 4.78 11.62
CA PHE A 130 8.78 4.19 10.96
C PHE A 130 9.08 3.85 9.50
N ALA A 131 8.37 2.87 8.96
CA ALA A 131 8.47 2.45 7.56
C ALA A 131 8.26 3.60 6.57
N VAL A 132 7.38 4.56 6.88
CA VAL A 132 7.16 5.74 6.04
C VAL A 132 8.46 6.54 5.79
N GLN A 133 9.40 6.56 6.73
CA GLN A 133 10.68 7.25 6.50
C GLN A 133 11.49 6.58 5.38
N LYS A 134 11.57 5.25 5.39
CA LYS A 134 12.21 4.48 4.32
C LYS A 134 11.46 4.61 2.99
N PHE A 135 10.13 4.68 3.03
CA PHE A 135 9.30 4.93 1.86
C PHE A 135 9.58 6.31 1.22
N ILE A 136 9.73 7.35 2.03
CA ILE A 136 10.14 8.69 1.58
C ILE A 136 11.55 8.65 0.97
N ASP A 137 12.51 8.01 1.65
CA ASP A 137 13.88 7.85 1.16
C ASP A 137 13.93 7.10 -0.19
N ASN A 138 13.01 6.15 -0.39
CA ASN A 138 12.83 5.39 -1.62
C ASN A 138 11.96 6.10 -2.68
N LYS A 139 11.62 7.38 -2.47
CA LYS A 139 10.84 8.19 -3.42
C LYS A 139 9.50 7.53 -3.78
N GLY A 140 8.80 7.00 -2.79
CA GLY A 140 7.47 6.43 -2.97
C GLY A 140 7.44 4.98 -3.44
N LYS A 141 8.60 4.32 -3.52
CA LYS A 141 8.70 2.92 -3.93
C LYS A 141 8.63 1.97 -2.75
N ILE A 142 7.81 0.94 -2.91
CA ILE A 142 7.75 -0.23 -2.05
C ILE A 142 8.08 -1.44 -2.91
N THR A 143 9.09 -2.23 -2.55
CA THR A 143 9.49 -3.44 -3.28
C THR A 143 9.28 -4.66 -2.38
N VAL A 144 8.60 -5.68 -2.91
CA VAL A 144 8.27 -6.90 -2.19
C VAL A 144 8.57 -8.11 -3.08
N THR A 145 9.21 -9.13 -2.51
CA THR A 145 9.37 -10.43 -3.17
C THR A 145 8.04 -11.19 -3.10
N LEU A 146 7.51 -11.59 -4.26
CA LEU A 146 6.28 -12.36 -4.32
C LEU A 146 6.50 -13.76 -3.70
N PRO A 147 5.59 -14.24 -2.85
CA PRO A 147 5.70 -15.59 -2.30
C PRO A 147 5.54 -16.64 -3.41
N ASN A 148 5.94 -17.87 -3.11
CA ASN A 148 5.67 -19.01 -3.98
C ASN A 148 4.19 -19.39 -3.89
N LEU A 149 3.41 -19.05 -4.91
CA LEU A 149 1.95 -19.25 -4.99
C LEU A 149 1.60 -20.12 -6.19
N GLU A 150 0.40 -20.70 -6.16
CA GLU A 150 -0.19 -21.31 -7.35
C GLU A 150 -0.39 -20.25 -8.44
N ASP A 151 -0.11 -20.63 -9.69
CA ASP A 151 -0.36 -19.79 -10.86
C ASP A 151 -1.83 -19.36 -10.91
N GLY A 152 -2.07 -18.09 -11.25
CA GLY A 152 -3.40 -17.52 -11.38
C GLY A 152 -3.44 -16.02 -11.21
N GLU A 153 -4.64 -15.48 -11.20
CA GLU A 153 -4.91 -14.05 -11.03
C GLU A 153 -5.06 -13.69 -9.55
N TYR A 154 -4.37 -12.64 -9.12
CA TYR A 154 -4.38 -12.17 -7.73
C TYR A 154 -4.65 -10.66 -7.67
N LEU A 155 -5.39 -10.25 -6.67
CA LEU A 155 -5.36 -8.88 -6.17
C LEU A 155 -4.12 -8.71 -5.31
N ILE A 156 -3.48 -7.55 -5.43
CA ILE A 156 -2.38 -7.14 -4.58
C ILE A 156 -2.69 -5.75 -4.00
N ARG A 157 -2.67 -5.64 -2.68
CA ARG A 157 -3.10 -4.47 -1.91
C ARG A 157 -1.90 -3.92 -1.14
N PRO A 158 -1.11 -3.01 -1.73
CA PRO A 158 -0.17 -2.21 -0.96
C PRO A 158 -0.96 -1.19 -0.11
N GLU A 159 -0.56 -1.03 1.14
CA GLU A 159 -1.26 -0.21 2.13
C GLU A 159 -0.26 0.63 2.93
N MET A 160 -0.63 1.89 3.16
CA MET A 160 0.08 2.83 4.01
C MET A 160 -0.88 3.40 5.03
N ILE A 161 -0.44 3.48 6.29
CA ILE A 161 -1.25 4.04 7.37
C ILE A 161 -0.46 5.20 7.99
N GLY A 162 -0.99 6.41 7.91
CA GLY A 162 -0.48 7.56 8.69
C GLY A 162 -1.10 7.56 10.08
N LEU A 163 -0.27 7.69 11.13
CA LEU A 163 -0.65 7.67 12.55
C LEU A 163 -0.53 9.05 13.21
#